data_AF-A0AAW4VQ18-F1
#
_entry.id   AF-A0AAW4VQ18-F1
#
_cell.length_a   1.000
_cell.length_b   1.000
_cell.length_c   1.000
_cell.angle_alpha   90.00
_cell.angle_beta   90.00
_cell.angle_gamma   90.00
#
_symmetry.space_group_name_H-M   'P 1'
#
loop_
_entity.id
_entity.type
_entity.pdbx_description
1 polymer ?
#
loop_
_entity_poly.entity_id
_entity_poly.type
_entity_poly.pdbx_seq_one_letter_code
_entity_poly.pdbx_strand_id
1 'polypeptide(L)'
;MIMKIIGFDLEIDINQDGTNLLVVNDYKLFGKVCYDLNQINQDNIVFINNDKIINIKDIIIFSDILSFNFNDKSIITKLYNKLFKDIISNSEIDNELKDNFMNISKILYDEIENYNIDINLKEDIDLIKYFKLVRIEFENEYRSLFDKFIDILEVYSELYDQTLIFINALSYFTNEEINEILKYITYKKISVLFLENSYNRSVYFENEYIIDNDFYDYTVHNNGS
;
A
#
# COMPACT_ATOMS: atom_id res chain seq x y z
N MET A 1 6.76 -10.08 -9.25
CA MET A 1 7.44 -10.62 -8.03
C MET A 1 6.93 -12.02 -7.86
N ILE A 2 7.79 -13.02 -7.65
CA ILE A 2 7.35 -14.42 -7.54
C ILE A 2 7.07 -14.77 -6.07
N MET A 3 5.89 -15.31 -5.81
CA MET A 3 5.55 -15.98 -4.55
C MET A 3 5.55 -17.50 -4.79
N LYS A 4 6.19 -18.24 -3.88
CA LYS A 4 6.20 -19.70 -3.87
C LYS A 4 5.67 -20.22 -2.54
N ILE A 5 4.84 -21.26 -2.58
CA ILE A 5 4.38 -22.00 -1.41
C ILE A 5 5.12 -23.34 -1.40
N ILE A 6 5.91 -23.61 -0.37
CA ILE A 6 6.66 -24.86 -0.26
C ILE A 6 5.71 -26.06 -0.27
N GLY A 7 6.02 -27.04 -1.11
CA GLY A 7 5.20 -28.23 -1.31
C GLY A 7 4.33 -28.17 -2.57
N PHE A 8 4.31 -27.03 -3.25
CA PHE A 8 3.66 -26.84 -4.55
C PHE A 8 4.70 -26.43 -5.59
N ASP A 9 4.44 -26.77 -6.85
CA ASP A 9 5.31 -26.44 -7.99
C ASP A 9 4.96 -25.06 -8.59
N LEU A 10 3.79 -24.51 -8.23
CA LEU A 10 3.31 -23.20 -8.67
C LEU A 10 4.27 -22.06 -8.31
N GLU A 11 4.59 -21.27 -9.32
CA GLU A 11 5.23 -19.97 -9.19
C GLU A 11 4.20 -18.87 -9.48
N ILE A 12 3.77 -18.17 -8.43
CA ILE A 12 2.75 -17.12 -8.53
C ILE A 12 3.47 -15.82 -8.87
N ASP A 13 3.34 -15.36 -10.11
CA ASP A 13 3.91 -14.06 -10.50
C ASP A 13 2.92 -12.94 -10.19
N ILE A 14 3.26 -12.18 -9.16
CA ILE A 14 2.57 -10.96 -8.77
C ILE A 14 3.20 -9.79 -9.55
N ASN A 15 2.87 -9.69 -10.83
CA ASN A 15 3.34 -8.60 -11.69
C ASN A 15 2.38 -7.38 -11.65
N GLN A 16 2.83 -6.28 -12.25
CA GLN A 16 2.08 -5.02 -12.38
C GLN A 16 1.36 -4.88 -13.74
N ASP A 17 1.63 -5.80 -14.67
CA ASP A 17 1.14 -5.76 -16.04
C ASP A 17 -0.23 -6.44 -16.20
N GLY A 18 -0.69 -7.15 -15.16
CA GLY A 18 -2.00 -7.76 -15.09
C GLY A 18 -2.46 -7.96 -13.64
N THR A 19 -3.66 -8.52 -13.51
CA THR A 19 -4.29 -8.81 -12.23
C THR A 19 -4.05 -10.27 -11.84
N ASN A 20 -3.78 -10.48 -10.55
CA ASN A 20 -3.31 -11.76 -10.05
C ASN A 20 -4.26 -12.29 -8.98
N LEU A 21 -4.72 -13.53 -9.16
CA LEU A 21 -5.60 -14.25 -8.25
C LEU A 21 -4.98 -15.60 -7.89
N LEU A 22 -4.86 -15.89 -6.60
CA LEU A 22 -4.58 -17.23 -6.07
C LEU A 22 -5.83 -17.72 -5.33
N VAL A 23 -6.33 -18.88 -5.75
CA VAL A 23 -7.43 -19.60 -5.10
C VAL A 23 -6.90 -20.85 -4.41
N VAL A 24 -7.14 -20.99 -3.11
CA VAL A 24 -6.79 -22.19 -2.34
C VAL A 24 -8.06 -22.80 -1.77
N ASN A 25 -8.54 -23.86 -2.44
CA ASN A 25 -9.86 -24.45 -2.19
C ASN A 25 -9.94 -25.18 -0.84
N ASP A 26 -8.88 -25.91 -0.44
CA ASP A 26 -8.88 -26.60 0.85
C ASP A 26 -8.80 -25.58 2.01
N TYR A 27 -9.81 -25.61 2.89
CA TYR A 27 -9.93 -24.68 4.02
C TYR A 27 -8.76 -24.74 5.00
N LYS A 28 -8.19 -25.93 5.25
CA LYS A 28 -7.08 -26.06 6.20
C LYS A 28 -5.80 -25.49 5.60
N LEU A 29 -5.55 -25.75 4.33
CA LEU A 29 -4.42 -25.19 3.61
C LEU A 29 -4.55 -23.68 3.47
N PHE A 30 -5.72 -23.16 3.08
CA PHE A 30 -5.95 -21.72 3.03
C PHE A 30 -5.68 -21.07 4.40
N GLY A 31 -6.22 -21.64 5.47
CA GLY A 31 -5.95 -21.17 6.83
C GLY A 31 -4.46 -21.20 7.20
N LYS A 32 -3.74 -22.24 6.75
CA LYS A 32 -2.29 -22.37 6.94
C LYS A 32 -1.52 -21.30 6.14
N VAL A 33 -1.84 -21.07 4.87
CA VAL A 33 -1.23 -20.02 4.05
C VAL A 33 -1.46 -18.65 4.67
N CYS A 34 -2.70 -18.33 5.08
CA CYS A 34 -3.02 -17.08 5.76
C CYS A 34 -2.29 -16.92 7.10
N TYR A 35 -2.15 -18.00 7.88
CA TYR A 35 -1.37 -17.98 9.11
C TYR A 35 0.11 -17.71 8.82
N ASP A 36 0.69 -18.39 7.85
CA ASP A 36 2.11 -18.29 7.49
C ASP A 36 2.43 -16.89 6.94
N LEU A 37 1.52 -16.31 6.15
CA LEU A 37 1.61 -14.92 5.67
C LEU A 37 1.62 -13.89 6.81
N ASN A 38 0.97 -14.19 7.95
CA ASN A 38 0.97 -13.30 9.11
C ASN A 38 2.18 -13.50 10.04
N GLN A 39 3.06 -14.46 9.78
CA GLN A 39 4.24 -14.72 10.60
C GLN A 39 5.51 -14.18 9.93
N ILE A 40 6.34 -13.47 10.71
CA ILE A 40 7.54 -12.79 10.19
C ILE A 40 8.68 -13.76 9.82
N ASN A 41 8.69 -14.98 10.40
CA ASN A 41 9.81 -15.93 10.31
C ASN A 41 9.35 -17.35 9.96
N GLN A 42 8.81 -17.59 8.75
CA GLN A 42 8.54 -18.96 8.30
C GLN A 42 9.08 -19.26 6.91
N ASP A 43 9.56 -20.49 6.75
CA ASP A 43 10.17 -20.99 5.52
C ASP A 43 9.12 -21.38 4.47
N ASN A 44 7.85 -21.58 4.85
CA ASN A 44 6.83 -22.18 3.97
C ASN A 44 6.39 -21.30 2.80
N ILE A 45 6.58 -19.98 2.87
CA ILE A 45 6.25 -19.06 1.79
C ILE A 45 7.49 -18.21 1.50
N VAL A 46 7.92 -18.22 0.25
CA VAL A 46 9.11 -17.49 -0.20
C VAL A 46 8.70 -16.49 -1.26
N PHE A 47 9.13 -15.25 -1.07
CA PHE A 47 8.98 -14.19 -2.04
C PHE A 47 10.32 -13.92 -2.71
N ILE A 48 10.33 -13.84 -4.03
CA ILE A 48 11.53 -13.64 -4.85
C ILE A 48 11.28 -12.48 -5.80
N ASN A 49 12.18 -11.51 -5.81
CA ASN A 49 12.16 -10.41 -6.77
C ASN A 49 13.57 -10.20 -7.32
N ASN A 50 13.73 -10.24 -8.65
CA ASN A 50 15.02 -10.15 -9.34
C ASN A 50 16.11 -11.06 -8.71
N ASP A 51 15.79 -12.35 -8.58
CA ASP A 51 16.63 -13.40 -8.00
C ASP A 51 17.05 -13.18 -6.52
N LYS A 52 16.40 -12.25 -5.82
CA LYS A 52 16.63 -11.99 -4.39
C LYS A 52 15.41 -12.36 -3.57
N ILE A 53 15.66 -13.04 -2.46
CA ILE A 53 14.61 -13.31 -1.46
C ILE A 53 14.18 -11.99 -0.83
N ILE A 54 12.87 -11.76 -0.81
CA ILE A 54 12.22 -10.60 -0.21
C ILE A 54 11.70 -10.99 1.18
N ASN A 55 11.89 -10.09 2.14
CA ASN A 55 11.36 -10.31 3.47
C ASN A 55 9.85 -10.03 3.47
N ILE A 56 9.07 -10.88 4.13
CA ILE A 56 7.61 -10.72 4.20
C ILE A 56 7.17 -9.36 4.76
N LYS A 57 7.98 -8.74 5.63
CA LYS A 57 7.73 -7.39 6.17
C LYS A 57 7.71 -6.28 5.09
N ASP A 58 8.33 -6.55 3.94
CA ASP A 58 8.40 -5.62 2.82
C ASP A 58 7.17 -5.76 1.90
N ILE A 59 6.28 -6.71 2.19
CA ILE A 59 5.00 -6.94 1.53
C ILE A 59 3.89 -6.45 2.46
N ILE A 60 2.88 -5.80 1.89
CA ILE A 60 1.72 -5.34 2.67
C ILE A 60 0.60 -6.36 2.53
N ILE A 61 0.14 -6.88 3.65
CA ILE A 61 -0.88 -7.92 3.70
C ILE A 61 -2.12 -7.35 4.38
N PHE A 62 -3.25 -7.41 3.69
CA PHE A 62 -4.54 -6.96 4.17
C PHE A 62 -5.41 -8.17 4.48
N SER A 63 -5.61 -8.44 5.77
CA SER A 63 -6.60 -9.41 6.26
C SER A 63 -7.93 -8.77 6.65
N ASP A 64 -7.94 -7.46 6.87
CA ASP A 64 -9.13 -6.70 7.24
C ASP A 64 -9.08 -5.30 6.61
N ILE A 65 -9.89 -5.10 5.57
CA ILE A 65 -10.04 -3.80 4.90
C ILE A 65 -11.01 -2.86 5.62
N LEU A 66 -11.89 -3.40 6.47
CA LEU A 66 -12.93 -2.61 7.16
C LEU A 66 -12.30 -1.75 8.25
N SER A 67 -11.37 -2.32 9.02
CA SER A 67 -10.68 -1.61 10.10
C SER A 67 -9.48 -0.77 9.64
N PHE A 68 -9.13 -0.82 8.35
CA PHE A 68 -7.98 -0.07 7.83
C PHE A 68 -8.07 1.43 8.15
N ASN A 69 -6.98 1.98 8.69
CA ASN A 69 -6.87 3.37 9.11
C ASN A 69 -5.79 4.09 8.31
N PHE A 70 -6.20 4.98 7.41
CA PHE A 70 -5.29 5.78 6.58
C PHE A 70 -4.38 6.70 7.39
N ASN A 71 -4.82 7.07 8.60
CA ASN A 71 -4.08 7.95 9.50
C ASN A 71 -3.21 7.18 10.51
N ASP A 72 -2.95 5.90 10.26
CA ASP A 72 -1.95 5.16 11.02
C ASP A 72 -0.57 5.81 10.91
N LYS A 73 0.17 5.79 12.03
CA LYS A 73 1.44 6.51 12.18
C LYS A 73 2.45 6.19 11.07
N SER A 74 2.50 4.95 10.59
CA SER A 74 3.39 4.51 9.51
C SER A 74 3.06 5.20 8.19
N ILE A 75 1.77 5.28 7.83
CA ILE A 75 1.28 5.88 6.59
C ILE A 75 1.49 7.40 6.64
N ILE A 76 1.11 8.06 7.74
CA ILE A 76 1.34 9.50 7.93
C ILE A 76 2.83 9.85 7.86
N THR A 77 3.69 9.01 8.44
CA THR A 77 5.14 9.21 8.35
C THR A 77 5.63 9.12 6.90
N LYS A 78 5.12 8.16 6.12
CA LYS A 78 5.43 8.07 4.68
C LYS A 78 4.93 9.28 3.90
N LEU A 79 3.70 9.73 4.16
CA LEU A 79 3.12 10.93 3.54
C LEU A 79 4.01 12.15 3.78
N TYR A 80 4.39 12.41 5.03
CA TYR A 80 5.26 13.55 5.36
C TYR A 80 6.62 13.48 4.68
N ASN A 81 7.21 12.28 4.62
CA ASN A 81 8.49 12.10 3.94
C ASN A 81 8.39 12.28 2.42
N LYS A 82 7.30 11.85 1.79
CA LYS A 82 7.06 12.08 0.36
C LYS A 82 6.86 13.57 0.10
N LEU A 83 5.94 14.22 0.82
CA LEU A 83 5.66 15.65 0.67
C LEU A 83 6.92 16.52 0.88
N PHE A 84 7.74 16.19 1.89
CA PHE A 84 9.02 16.85 2.13
C PHE A 84 9.97 16.73 0.93
N LYS A 85 10.12 15.52 0.38
CA LYS A 85 10.97 15.28 -0.79
C LYS A 85 10.46 16.02 -2.02
N ASP A 86 9.14 16.00 -2.24
CA ASP A 86 8.52 16.65 -3.39
C ASP A 86 8.76 18.17 -3.34
N ILE A 87 8.56 18.81 -2.17
CA ILE A 87 8.85 20.23 -1.96
C ILE A 87 10.32 20.55 -2.24
N ILE A 88 11.26 19.82 -1.64
CA ILE A 88 12.69 20.11 -1.78
C ILE A 88 13.20 19.83 -3.20
N SER A 89 12.58 18.88 -3.90
CA SER A 89 12.91 18.60 -5.29
C SER A 89 12.48 19.71 -6.25
N ASN A 90 11.49 20.52 -5.85
CA ASN A 90 11.02 21.67 -6.60
C ASN A 90 11.66 22.96 -6.04
N SER A 91 12.72 23.43 -6.70
CA SER A 91 13.47 24.61 -6.25
C SER A 91 12.64 25.88 -6.15
N GLU A 92 11.59 26.04 -6.97
CA GLU A 92 10.73 27.23 -6.92
C GLU A 92 9.91 27.23 -5.62
N ILE A 93 9.25 26.10 -5.32
CA ILE A 93 8.45 25.93 -4.09
C ILE A 93 9.34 25.99 -2.84
N ASP A 94 10.50 25.32 -2.85
CA ASP A 94 11.44 25.33 -1.72
C ASP A 94 11.94 26.75 -1.40
N ASN A 95 12.31 27.54 -2.42
CA ASN A 95 12.73 28.92 -2.23
C ASN A 95 11.59 29.81 -1.74
N GLU A 96 10.39 29.68 -2.32
CA GLU A 96 9.22 30.44 -1.88
C GLU A 96 8.88 30.16 -0.40
N LEU A 97 8.92 28.89 0.02
CA LEU A 97 8.72 28.53 1.42
C LEU A 97 9.79 29.12 2.33
N LYS A 98 11.07 29.03 1.94
CA LYS A 98 12.17 29.62 2.72
C LYS A 98 12.01 31.13 2.89
N ASP A 99 11.67 31.84 1.83
CA ASP A 99 11.43 33.29 1.89
C ASP A 99 10.27 33.63 2.84
N ASN A 100 9.19 32.85 2.80
CA ASN A 100 8.06 33.02 3.71
C ASN A 100 8.44 32.78 5.18
N PHE A 101 9.22 31.73 5.48
CA PHE A 101 9.73 31.49 6.82
C PHE A 101 10.69 32.59 7.29
N MET A 102 11.56 33.11 6.41
CA MET A 102 12.43 34.25 6.74
C MET A 102 11.63 35.50 7.10
N ASN A 103 10.55 35.78 6.36
CA ASN A 103 9.66 36.91 6.67
C ASN A 103 9.00 36.76 8.05
N ILE A 104 8.56 35.55 8.41
CA ILE A 104 8.00 35.26 9.75
C ILE A 104 9.08 35.47 10.82
N SER A 105 10.29 34.93 10.62
CA SER A 105 11.40 35.08 11.55
C SER A 105 11.75 36.54 11.78
N LYS A 106 11.76 37.37 10.73
CA LYS A 106 12.02 38.81 10.85
C LYS A 106 11.01 39.51 11.75
N ILE A 107 9.71 39.24 11.58
CA ILE A 107 8.66 39.81 12.44
C ILE A 107 8.89 39.41 13.91
N LEU A 108 9.27 38.15 14.16
CA LEU A 108 9.55 37.69 15.51
C LEU A 108 10.79 38.34 16.12
N TYR A 109 11.85 38.56 15.34
CA TYR A 109 13.03 39.28 15.79
C TYR A 109 12.72 40.72 16.17
N ASP A 110 11.99 41.44 15.31
CA ASP A 110 11.60 42.83 15.57
C ASP A 110 10.79 42.94 16.89
N GLU A 111 9.94 41.95 17.19
CA GLU A 111 9.22 41.88 18.48
C GLU A 111 10.11 41.50 19.67
N ILE A 112 11.06 40.60 19.48
CA ILE A 112 12.01 40.18 20.53
C ILE A 112 12.90 41.35 20.96
N GLU A 113 13.34 42.20 20.03
CA GLU A 113 14.18 43.37 20.32
C GLU A 113 13.50 44.38 21.28
N ASN A 114 12.16 44.34 21.40
CA ASN A 114 11.43 45.18 22.35
C ASN A 114 11.60 44.76 23.83
N TYR A 115 12.21 43.61 24.09
CA TYR A 115 12.43 43.08 25.44
C TYR A 115 13.84 43.37 25.96
N ASN A 116 13.95 43.82 27.21
CA ASN A 116 15.24 44.06 27.87
C ASN A 116 15.87 42.78 28.45
N ILE A 117 15.78 41.66 27.74
CA ILE A 117 16.35 40.36 28.11
C ILE A 117 16.87 39.63 26.87
N ASP A 118 17.92 38.82 27.04
CA ASP A 118 18.51 38.06 25.94
C ASP A 118 17.62 36.86 25.54
N ILE A 119 16.86 37.02 24.45
CA ILE A 119 16.01 35.98 23.88
C ILE A 119 16.61 35.53 22.54
N ASN A 120 16.78 34.21 22.38
CA ASN A 120 17.26 33.63 21.12
C ASN A 120 16.11 32.99 20.33
N LEU A 121 16.03 33.29 19.03
CA LEU A 121 15.19 32.58 18.07
C LEU A 121 16.03 31.51 17.36
N LYS A 122 15.50 30.29 17.23
CA LYS A 122 16.11 29.25 16.38
C LYS A 122 15.42 29.26 15.03
N GLU A 123 16.18 29.50 13.96
CA GLU A 123 15.66 29.67 12.60
C GLU A 123 15.54 28.36 11.79
N ASP A 124 15.86 27.21 12.39
CA ASP A 124 15.85 25.93 11.65
C ASP A 124 14.44 25.57 11.18
N ILE A 125 14.20 25.65 9.86
CA ILE A 125 12.94 25.22 9.24
C ILE A 125 12.86 23.70 9.28
N ASP A 126 11.90 23.19 10.05
CA ASP A 126 11.57 21.76 10.11
C ASP A 126 10.18 21.54 9.54
N LEU A 127 10.13 21.27 8.22
CA LEU A 127 8.89 21.03 7.49
C LEU A 127 8.09 19.85 8.06
N ILE A 128 8.75 18.81 8.58
CA ILE A 128 8.05 17.66 9.17
C ILE A 128 7.34 18.07 10.47
N LYS A 129 7.97 18.92 11.31
CA LYS A 129 7.29 19.50 12.47
C LYS A 129 6.14 20.42 12.04
N TYR A 130 6.31 21.18 10.96
CA TYR A 130 5.25 22.02 10.42
C TYR A 130 4.04 21.21 9.95
N PHE A 131 4.24 20.13 9.18
CA PHE A 131 3.15 19.24 8.74
C PHE A 131 2.35 18.65 9.91
N LYS A 132 3.05 18.29 11.00
CA LYS A 132 2.41 17.85 12.24
C LYS A 132 1.61 18.96 12.92
N LEU A 133 2.14 20.18 12.92
CA LEU A 133 1.47 21.35 13.51
C LEU A 133 0.16 21.67 12.79
N VAL A 134 0.16 21.63 11.46
CA VAL A 134 -1.04 21.89 10.64
C VAL A 134 -1.93 20.67 10.44
N ARG A 135 -1.56 19.51 11.00
CA ARG A 135 -2.32 18.24 10.96
C ARG A 135 -2.64 17.77 9.54
N ILE A 136 -1.62 17.70 8.68
CA ILE A 136 -1.79 17.05 7.38
C ILE A 136 -2.08 15.56 7.61
N GLU A 137 -3.23 15.10 7.16
CA GLU A 137 -3.75 13.74 7.32
C GLU A 137 -4.70 13.38 6.16
N PHE A 138 -5.03 12.10 6.01
CA PHE A 138 -6.01 11.65 5.02
C PHE A 138 -7.43 11.93 5.51
N GLU A 139 -8.30 12.33 4.57
CA GLU A 139 -9.74 12.36 4.81
C GLU A 139 -10.22 10.94 5.13
N ASN A 140 -11.03 10.81 6.18
CA ASN A 140 -11.48 9.51 6.71
C ASN A 140 -12.99 9.32 6.59
N GLU A 141 -13.62 10.04 5.65
CA GLU A 141 -15.06 9.96 5.36
C GLU A 141 -15.27 9.23 4.03
N TYR A 142 -15.79 8.00 4.10
CA TYR A 142 -16.05 7.16 2.92
C TYR A 142 -17.55 6.91 2.75
N ARG A 143 -18.03 6.97 1.51
CA ARG A 143 -19.45 6.73 1.19
C ARG A 143 -19.78 5.24 1.12
N SER A 144 -18.80 4.41 0.76
CA SER A 144 -18.95 2.97 0.64
C SER A 144 -17.62 2.25 0.93
N LEU A 145 -17.70 0.93 1.11
CA LEU A 145 -16.51 0.08 1.22
C LEU A 145 -15.72 0.01 -0.10
N PHE A 146 -16.40 0.11 -1.23
CA PHE A 146 -15.77 0.20 -2.54
C PHE A 146 -14.89 1.45 -2.65
N ASP A 147 -15.43 2.63 -2.30
CA ASP A 147 -14.65 3.88 -2.32
C ASP A 147 -13.44 3.77 -1.39
N LYS A 148 -13.66 3.24 -0.17
CA LYS A 148 -12.56 2.97 0.78
C LYS A 148 -11.48 2.06 0.18
N PHE A 149 -11.86 1.02 -0.57
CA PHE A 149 -10.89 0.12 -1.20
C PHE A 149 -10.10 0.79 -2.32
N ILE A 150 -10.76 1.62 -3.14
CA ILE A 150 -10.08 2.43 -4.15
C ILE A 150 -9.09 3.40 -3.49
N ASP A 151 -9.48 4.05 -2.40
CA ASP A 151 -8.59 4.95 -1.65
C ASP A 151 -7.39 4.20 -1.06
N ILE A 152 -7.58 2.95 -0.58
CA ILE A 152 -6.46 2.09 -0.16
C ILE A 152 -5.48 1.92 -1.32
N LEU A 153 -5.97 1.53 -2.50
CA LEU A 153 -5.12 1.36 -3.68
C LEU A 153 -4.41 2.67 -4.08
N GLU A 154 -5.11 3.80 -4.03
CA GLU A 154 -4.55 5.12 -4.36
C GLU A 154 -3.41 5.49 -3.41
N VAL A 155 -3.65 5.43 -2.10
CA VAL A 155 -2.65 5.75 -1.08
C VAL A 155 -1.42 4.86 -1.20
N TYR A 156 -1.61 3.57 -1.46
CA TYR A 156 -0.48 2.67 -1.64
C TYR A 156 0.25 2.92 -2.96
N SER A 157 -0.45 3.23 -4.05
CA SER A 157 0.19 3.59 -5.33
C SER A 157 1.04 4.87 -5.23
N GLU A 158 0.64 5.80 -4.36
CA GLU A 158 1.36 7.06 -4.18
C GLU A 158 2.52 6.94 -3.18
N LEU A 159 2.36 6.18 -2.09
CA LEU A 159 3.31 6.17 -0.98
C LEU A 159 4.22 4.94 -0.91
N TYR A 160 3.93 3.87 -1.65
CA TYR A 160 4.59 2.58 -1.53
C TYR A 160 4.91 1.99 -2.90
N ASP A 161 6.10 1.39 -3.02
CA ASP A 161 6.50 0.63 -4.23
C ASP A 161 6.33 -0.89 -4.01
N GLN A 162 5.55 -1.27 -3.00
CA GLN A 162 5.53 -2.62 -2.44
C GLN A 162 4.31 -3.39 -2.93
N THR A 163 4.44 -4.71 -3.03
CA THR A 163 3.33 -5.57 -3.41
C THR A 163 2.28 -5.64 -2.30
N LEU A 164 1.02 -5.62 -2.71
CA LEU A 164 -0.14 -5.76 -1.83
C LEU A 164 -0.72 -7.18 -1.97
N ILE A 165 -1.05 -7.82 -0.86
CA ILE A 165 -1.79 -9.08 -0.83
C ILE A 165 -3.08 -8.86 -0.06
N PHE A 166 -4.22 -9.08 -0.72
CA PHE A 166 -5.53 -9.01 -0.08
C PHE A 166 -6.05 -10.41 0.20
N ILE A 167 -6.30 -10.71 1.46
CA ILE A 167 -6.83 -12.01 1.90
C ILE A 167 -8.36 -11.92 1.90
N ASN A 168 -8.99 -12.71 1.04
CA ASN A 168 -10.43 -12.92 0.95
C ASN A 168 -11.26 -11.63 0.82
N ALA A 169 -10.69 -10.60 0.18
CA ALA A 169 -11.29 -9.28 0.09
C ALA A 169 -12.37 -9.20 -1.01
N LEU A 170 -12.29 -10.05 -2.04
CA LEU A 170 -13.24 -9.99 -3.16
C LEU A 170 -14.67 -10.37 -2.73
N SER A 171 -14.80 -11.06 -1.60
CA SER A 171 -16.08 -11.44 -1.01
C SER A 171 -16.98 -10.24 -0.65
N TYR A 172 -16.41 -9.04 -0.47
CA TYR A 172 -17.17 -7.83 -0.11
C TYR A 172 -17.81 -7.10 -1.29
N PHE A 173 -17.35 -7.37 -2.52
CA PHE A 173 -17.67 -6.54 -3.69
C PHE A 173 -18.57 -7.29 -4.67
N THR A 174 -19.33 -6.57 -5.50
CA THR A 174 -20.04 -7.16 -6.65
C THR A 174 -19.10 -7.46 -7.81
N ASN A 175 -19.57 -8.16 -8.85
CA ASN A 175 -18.75 -8.40 -10.03
C ASN A 175 -18.39 -7.09 -10.76
N GLU A 176 -19.31 -6.13 -10.82
CA GLU A 176 -19.04 -4.81 -11.41
C GLU A 176 -17.96 -4.06 -10.61
N GLU A 177 -18.06 -4.04 -9.28
CA GLU A 177 -17.07 -3.41 -8.41
C GLU A 177 -15.69 -4.06 -8.54
N ILE A 178 -15.61 -5.40 -8.57
CA ILE A 178 -14.33 -6.08 -8.80
C ILE A 178 -13.74 -5.66 -10.16
N ASN A 179 -14.53 -5.62 -11.23
CA ASN A 179 -14.01 -5.19 -12.53
C ASN A 179 -13.43 -3.77 -12.50
N GLU A 180 -14.05 -2.84 -11.78
CA GLU A 180 -13.51 -1.48 -11.62
C GLU A 180 -12.23 -1.46 -10.76
N ILE A 181 -12.18 -2.26 -9.69
CA ILE A 181 -10.96 -2.45 -8.88
C ILE A 181 -9.80 -2.95 -9.76
N LEU A 182 -10.04 -3.98 -10.56
CA LEU A 182 -9.04 -4.58 -11.44
C LEU A 182 -8.56 -3.59 -12.50
N LYS A 183 -9.48 -2.84 -13.14
CA LYS A 183 -9.11 -1.76 -14.08
C LYS A 183 -8.22 -0.71 -13.41
N TYR A 184 -8.55 -0.31 -12.18
CA TYR A 184 -7.77 0.67 -11.44
C TYR A 184 -6.36 0.18 -11.13
N ILE A 185 -6.23 -1.08 -10.64
CA ILE A 185 -4.94 -1.73 -10.37
C ILE A 185 -4.06 -1.73 -11.63
N THR A 186 -4.61 -2.14 -12.77
CA THR A 186 -3.88 -2.17 -14.06
C THR A 186 -3.50 -0.76 -14.52
N TYR A 187 -4.41 0.21 -14.42
CA TYR A 187 -4.15 1.60 -14.82
C TYR A 187 -3.02 2.24 -14.01
N LYS A 188 -3.03 2.05 -12.68
CA LYS A 188 -2.01 2.58 -11.77
C LYS A 188 -0.76 1.68 -11.69
N LYS A 189 -0.75 0.52 -12.36
CA LYS A 189 0.34 -0.47 -12.33
C LYS A 189 0.72 -0.92 -10.92
N ILE A 190 -0.29 -1.22 -10.11
CA ILE A 190 -0.09 -1.65 -8.72
C ILE A 190 0.17 -3.17 -8.70
N SER A 191 1.19 -3.62 -8.00
CA SER A 191 1.46 -5.05 -7.81
C SER A 191 0.51 -5.59 -6.74
N VAL A 192 -0.53 -6.33 -7.16
CA VAL A 192 -1.58 -6.84 -6.27
C VAL A 192 -1.80 -8.33 -6.49
N LEU A 193 -1.92 -9.09 -5.40
CA LEU A 193 -2.42 -10.47 -5.38
C LEU A 193 -3.70 -10.53 -4.53
N PHE A 194 -4.77 -11.10 -5.09
CA PHE A 194 -5.92 -11.53 -4.32
C PHE A 194 -5.73 -12.99 -3.92
N LEU A 195 -5.78 -13.28 -2.63
CA LEU A 195 -5.72 -14.63 -2.06
C LEU A 195 -7.10 -15.00 -1.54
N GLU A 196 -7.82 -15.86 -2.26
CA GLU A 196 -9.20 -16.24 -1.96
C GLU A 196 -9.27 -17.73 -1.58
N ASN A 197 -10.14 -18.09 -0.64
CA ASN A 197 -10.39 -19.51 -0.35
C ASN A 197 -11.25 -20.16 -1.44
N SER A 198 -12.09 -19.38 -2.10
CA SER A 198 -12.90 -19.83 -3.22
C SER A 198 -13.18 -18.67 -4.14
N TYR A 199 -13.18 -18.94 -5.45
CA TYR A 199 -13.54 -17.95 -6.44
C TYR A 199 -14.38 -18.60 -7.54
N ASN A 200 -15.67 -18.31 -7.54
CA ASN A 200 -16.61 -18.82 -8.54
C ASN A 200 -17.46 -17.67 -9.09
N ARG A 201 -16.78 -16.75 -9.78
CA ARG A 201 -17.37 -15.53 -10.34
C ARG A 201 -16.95 -15.39 -11.79
N SER A 202 -17.80 -14.77 -12.60
CA SER A 202 -17.54 -14.46 -14.01
C SER A 202 -16.76 -13.15 -14.17
N VAL A 203 -15.70 -12.97 -13.38
CA VAL A 203 -14.80 -11.81 -13.48
C VAL A 203 -13.43 -12.34 -13.87
N TYR A 204 -12.86 -11.71 -14.89
CA TYR A 204 -11.62 -12.15 -15.51
C TYR A 204 -10.41 -11.61 -14.75
N PHE A 205 -9.44 -12.50 -14.50
CA PHE A 205 -8.08 -12.18 -14.07
C PHE A 205 -7.11 -12.60 -15.17
N GLU A 206 -6.09 -11.79 -15.43
CA GLU A 206 -5.02 -12.15 -16.37
C GLU A 206 -4.23 -13.38 -15.88
N ASN A 207 -3.91 -13.42 -14.59
CA ASN A 207 -3.16 -14.50 -13.97
C ASN A 207 -3.99 -15.13 -12.85
N GLU A 208 -4.46 -16.35 -13.08
CA GLU A 208 -5.24 -17.11 -12.11
C GLU A 208 -4.52 -18.42 -11.76
N TYR A 209 -4.30 -18.61 -10.47
CA TYR A 209 -3.59 -19.75 -9.88
C TYR A 209 -4.53 -20.48 -8.94
N ILE A 210 -4.57 -21.81 -9.03
CA ILE A 210 -5.47 -22.64 -8.22
C ILE A 210 -4.69 -23.74 -7.53
N ILE A 211 -4.92 -23.91 -6.23
CA ILE A 211 -4.63 -25.13 -5.49
C ILE A 211 -5.97 -25.75 -5.11
N ASP A 212 -6.29 -26.91 -5.70
CA ASP A 212 -7.58 -27.56 -5.51
C ASP A 212 -7.66 -28.37 -4.20
N ASN A 213 -8.81 -29.02 -3.97
CA ASN A 213 -9.05 -29.81 -2.76
C ASN A 213 -8.24 -31.12 -2.72
N ASP A 214 -7.72 -31.57 -3.86
CA ASP A 214 -6.85 -32.74 -3.98
C ASP A 214 -5.36 -32.34 -3.93
N PHE A 215 -5.08 -31.06 -3.64
CA PHE A 215 -3.75 -30.45 -3.59
C PHE A 215 -3.01 -30.47 -4.94
N TYR A 216 -3.73 -30.55 -6.05
CA TYR A 216 -3.15 -30.24 -7.35
C TYR A 216 -3.12 -28.74 -7.57
N ASP A 217 -1.99 -28.27 -8.07
CA ASP A 217 -1.71 -26.86 -8.30
C ASP A 217 -1.51 -26.57 -9.79
N TYR A 218 -2.24 -25.57 -10.31
CA TYR A 218 -2.22 -25.26 -11.74
C TYR A 218 -2.60 -23.80 -12.02
N THR A 219 -2.17 -23.30 -13.18
CA THR A 219 -2.55 -21.98 -13.70
C THR A 219 -3.73 -22.11 -14.65
N VAL A 220 -4.72 -21.24 -14.52
CA VAL A 220 -5.82 -21.13 -15.46
C VAL A 220 -5.43 -20.15 -16.56
N HIS A 221 -5.38 -20.63 -17.79
CA HIS A 221 -5.20 -19.77 -18.97
C HIS A 221 -6.58 -19.36 -19.48
N ASN A 222 -7.06 -18.21 -19.01
CA ASN A 222 -8.27 -17.61 -19.54
C ASN A 222 -7.93 -17.00 -20.91
N ASN A 223 -8.23 -17.75 -21.98
CA ASN A 223 -8.20 -17.20 -23.33
C ASN A 223 -9.34 -16.18 -23.42
N GLY A 224 -9.03 -14.89 -23.21
CA GLY A 224 -9.99 -13.79 -23.30
C GLY A 224 -10.82 -13.91 -24.58
N SER A 225 -12.13 -14.09 -24.40
CA SER A 225 -13.13 -14.06 -25.47
C SER A 225 -13.68 -12.66 -25.66
#